data_AF-A0A380KXB3-F1
#
_entry.id   AF-A0A380KXB3-F1
#
_cell.length_a   1.000
_cell.length_b   1.000
_cell.length_c   1.000
_cell.angle_alpha   90.00
_cell.angle_beta   90.00
_cell.angle_gamma   90.00
#
_symmetry.space_group_name_H-M   'P 1'
#
loop_
_entity.id
_entity.type
_entity.pdbx_description
1 polymer ?
#
loop_
_entity_poly.entity_id
_entity_poly.type
_entity_poly.pdbx_seq_one_letter_code
_entity_poly.pdbx_strand_id
1 'polypeptide(L)'
;MAYEEDWFMQQIKGAGNVIGAIMHLQKTELDLGMVEDEEGKTVDGRLYLTELLESEQFEQAFDFISAQMKCLPFPQYEILVEEVITYIERLPEDRKKAHEFSEEALSALKKKLLEFLW
;
A
#
# COMPACT_ATOMS: atom_id res chain seq x y z
N MET A 1 -0.99 23.73 5.72
CA MET A 1 -0.19 22.50 5.82
C MET A 1 -0.52 21.65 7.05
N ALA A 2 -1.16 22.17 8.12
CA ALA A 2 -1.50 21.36 9.29
C ALA A 2 -2.73 20.43 9.14
N TYR A 3 -3.63 20.67 8.19
CA TYR A 3 -4.88 19.90 8.09
C TYR A 3 -4.66 18.46 7.61
N GLU A 4 -3.65 18.24 6.76
CA GLU A 4 -3.32 16.91 6.21
C GLU A 4 -2.68 16.01 7.25
N GLU A 5 -1.75 16.56 8.03
CA GLU A 5 -1.18 15.88 9.19
C GLU A 5 -2.24 15.56 10.25
N ASP A 6 -3.22 16.45 10.48
CA ASP A 6 -4.20 16.27 11.55
C ASP A 6 -5.22 15.14 11.23
N TRP A 7 -5.71 15.07 9.98
CA TRP A 7 -6.61 13.97 9.59
C TRP A 7 -5.87 12.63 9.53
N PHE A 8 -4.63 12.64 9.05
CA PHE A 8 -3.73 11.48 9.03
C PHE A 8 -3.50 10.94 10.46
N MET A 9 -3.17 11.83 11.40
CA MET A 9 -2.97 11.49 12.81
C MET A 9 -4.25 10.98 13.50
N GLN A 10 -5.43 11.38 13.01
CA GLN A 10 -6.71 10.88 13.52
C GLN A 10 -7.02 9.45 13.04
N GLN A 11 -6.71 9.11 11.79
CA GLN A 11 -6.82 7.73 11.27
C GLN A 11 -5.82 6.79 11.96
N ILE A 12 -4.58 7.26 12.17
CA ILE A 12 -3.50 6.50 12.83
C ILE A 12 -3.86 5.97 14.23
N LYS A 13 -4.63 6.73 15.02
CA LYS A 13 -4.97 6.34 16.39
C LYS A 13 -5.89 5.11 16.46
N GLY A 14 -6.53 4.72 15.34
CA GLY A 14 -7.41 3.55 15.26
C GLY A 14 -6.72 2.25 14.83
N ALA A 15 -5.56 2.31 14.15
CA ALA A 15 -5.02 1.19 13.39
C ALA A 15 -3.54 0.89 13.72
N GLY A 16 -3.32 0.09 14.77
CA GLY A 16 -1.97 -0.25 15.28
C GLY A 16 -1.02 -0.96 14.30
N ASN A 17 -1.51 -1.47 13.15
CA ASN A 17 -0.67 -2.09 12.11
C ASN A 17 -0.27 -1.13 10.98
N VAL A 18 -0.98 0.00 10.82
CA VAL A 18 -0.88 0.89 9.65
C VAL A 18 0.31 1.83 9.77
N ILE A 19 0.61 2.25 11.00
CA ILE A 19 1.82 3.01 11.33
C ILE A 19 3.07 2.33 10.78
N GLY A 20 3.12 0.99 10.85
CA GLY A 20 4.26 0.22 10.37
C GLY A 20 4.51 0.36 8.87
N ALA A 21 3.45 0.24 8.06
CA ALA A 21 3.55 0.35 6.59
C ALA A 21 3.84 1.78 6.15
N ILE A 22 3.14 2.77 6.70
CA ILE A 22 3.38 4.17 6.32
C ILE A 22 4.77 4.63 6.76
N MET A 23 5.20 4.29 7.99
CA MET A 23 6.55 4.65 8.46
C MET A 23 7.62 3.98 7.62
N HIS A 24 7.42 2.72 7.21
CA HIS A 24 8.35 2.07 6.32
C HIS A 24 8.38 2.76 4.95
N LEU A 25 7.24 3.02 4.32
CA LEU A 25 7.17 3.74 3.04
C LEU A 25 7.83 5.13 3.11
N GLN A 26 7.63 5.87 4.20
CA GLN A 26 8.31 7.15 4.44
C GLN A 26 9.82 6.96 4.60
N LYS A 27 10.27 5.90 5.27
CA LYS A 27 11.69 5.59 5.46
C LYS A 27 12.37 5.20 4.14
N THR A 28 11.64 4.63 3.19
CA THR A 28 12.18 4.21 1.89
C THR A 28 12.34 5.36 0.89
N GLU A 29 11.96 6.60 1.24
CA GLU A 29 11.94 7.76 0.33
C GLU A 29 11.21 7.49 -1.00
N LEU A 30 10.21 6.58 -0.98
CA LEU A 30 9.43 6.24 -2.17
C LEU A 30 8.48 7.38 -2.51
N ASP A 31 8.66 7.98 -3.68
CA ASP A 31 7.74 8.97 -4.24
C ASP A 31 6.73 8.26 -5.15
N LEU A 32 5.50 8.09 -4.65
CA LEU A 32 4.39 7.49 -5.40
C LEU A 32 3.58 8.53 -6.18
N GLY A 33 4.05 9.78 -6.22
CA GLY A 33 3.40 10.90 -6.87
C GLY A 33 2.13 11.36 -6.16
N MET A 34 1.35 12.15 -6.90
CA MET A 34 0.06 12.68 -6.48
C MET A 34 -1.05 12.01 -7.30
N VAL A 35 -2.12 11.61 -6.63
CA VAL A 35 -3.25 10.87 -7.23
C VAL A 35 -4.55 11.53 -6.87
N GLU A 36 -5.56 11.40 -7.73
CA GLU A 36 -6.90 11.88 -7.43
C GLU A 36 -7.67 10.78 -6.70
N ASP A 37 -8.19 11.10 -5.51
CA ASP A 37 -9.04 10.18 -4.74
C ASP A 37 -10.48 10.12 -5.31
N GLU A 38 -11.33 9.28 -4.71
CA GLU A 38 -12.72 9.12 -5.12
C GLU A 38 -13.57 10.41 -4.99
N GLU A 39 -13.12 11.38 -4.19
CA GLU A 39 -13.78 12.69 -4.02
C GLU A 39 -13.27 13.75 -5.00
N GLY A 40 -12.36 13.38 -5.92
CA GLY A 40 -11.77 14.30 -6.90
C GLY A 40 -10.66 15.17 -6.32
N LYS A 41 -10.11 14.79 -5.17
CA LYS A 41 -9.09 15.56 -4.48
C LYS A 41 -7.72 14.94 -4.72
N THR A 42 -6.74 15.81 -4.99
CA THR A 42 -5.35 15.38 -5.14
C THR A 42 -4.74 15.05 -3.78
N VAL A 43 -4.36 13.80 -3.59
CA VAL A 43 -3.72 13.25 -2.38
C VAL A 43 -2.37 12.63 -2.71
N ASP A 44 -1.50 12.50 -1.70
CA ASP A 44 -0.21 11.81 -1.85
C ASP A 44 -0.45 10.32 -2.13
N GLY A 45 0.25 9.75 -3.11
CA GLY A 45 0.07 8.36 -3.52
C GLY A 45 0.38 7.34 -2.43
N ARG A 46 1.22 7.68 -1.44
CA ARG A 46 1.46 6.82 -0.26
C ARG A 46 0.28 6.83 0.67
N LEU A 47 -0.32 8.01 0.85
CA LEU A 47 -1.51 8.18 1.67
C LEU A 47 -2.69 7.44 1.06
N TYR A 48 -2.88 7.58 -0.25
CA TYR A 48 -3.88 6.84 -1.01
C TYR A 48 -3.69 5.32 -0.89
N LEU A 49 -2.47 4.81 -1.15
CA LEU A 49 -2.20 3.38 -1.01
C LEU A 49 -2.46 2.87 0.41
N THR A 50 -2.14 3.69 1.41
CA THR A 50 -2.40 3.37 2.81
C THR A 50 -3.89 3.25 3.07
N GLU A 51 -4.69 4.23 2.66
CA GLU A 51 -6.15 4.22 2.84
C GLU A 51 -6.81 3.00 2.18
N LEU A 52 -6.32 2.61 1.00
CA LEU A 52 -6.80 1.40 0.32
C LEU A 52 -6.48 0.13 1.12
N LEU A 53 -5.27 0.04 1.70
CA LEU A 53 -4.88 -1.10 2.55
C LEU A 53 -5.68 -1.11 3.87
N GLU A 54 -5.97 0.05 4.45
CA GLU A 54 -6.76 0.20 5.68
C GLU A 54 -8.23 -0.17 5.49
N SER A 55 -8.80 0.28 4.38
CA SER A 55 -10.17 0.00 3.98
C SER A 55 -10.34 -1.40 3.41
N GLU A 56 -9.26 -2.21 3.43
CA GLU A 56 -9.21 -3.57 2.90
C GLU A 56 -9.60 -3.65 1.41
N GLN A 57 -9.41 -2.55 0.68
CA GLN A 57 -9.62 -2.44 -0.76
C GLN A 57 -8.38 -2.95 -1.52
N PHE A 58 -8.01 -4.20 -1.25
CA PHE A 58 -6.78 -4.81 -1.76
C PHE A 58 -6.71 -4.86 -3.28
N GLU A 59 -7.84 -5.06 -3.98
CA GLU A 59 -7.88 -5.02 -5.45
C GLU A 59 -7.41 -3.66 -5.98
N GLN A 60 -7.97 -2.57 -5.45
CA GLN A 60 -7.57 -1.21 -5.84
C GLN A 60 -6.12 -0.91 -5.44
N ALA A 61 -5.69 -1.40 -4.27
CA ALA A 61 -4.30 -1.25 -3.83
C ALA A 61 -3.33 -1.92 -4.83
N PHE A 62 -3.65 -3.12 -5.29
CA PHE A 62 -2.82 -3.85 -6.26
C PHE A 62 -2.84 -3.23 -7.65
N ASP A 63 -3.98 -2.72 -8.11
CA ASP A 63 -4.06 -1.94 -9.36
C ASP A 63 -3.21 -0.67 -9.28
N PHE A 64 -3.26 0.03 -8.14
CA PHE A 64 -2.45 1.21 -7.90
C PHE A 64 -0.96 0.88 -7.90
N ILE A 65 -0.53 -0.14 -7.15
CA ILE A 65 0.87 -0.61 -7.13
C ILE A 65 1.31 -0.96 -8.55
N SER A 66 0.52 -1.75 -9.27
CA SER A 66 0.82 -2.14 -10.66
C SER A 66 0.99 -0.92 -11.59
N ALA A 67 0.20 0.13 -11.40
CA ALA A 67 0.35 1.38 -12.15
C ALA A 67 1.67 2.10 -11.83
N GLN A 68 2.16 2.03 -10.59
CA GLN A 68 3.44 2.61 -10.18
C GLN A 68 4.64 2.00 -10.87
N MET A 69 4.51 0.80 -11.45
CA MET A 69 5.55 0.21 -12.30
C MET A 69 5.97 1.13 -13.47
N LYS A 70 5.06 1.96 -13.97
CA LYS A 70 5.36 2.92 -15.06
C LYS A 70 6.02 4.21 -14.56
N CYS A 71 5.92 4.49 -13.27
CA CYS A 71 6.37 5.73 -12.64
C CYS A 71 7.67 5.55 -11.85
N LEU A 72 7.87 4.37 -11.26
CA LEU A 72 9.02 4.07 -10.40
C LEU A 72 10.12 3.31 -11.14
N PRO A 73 11.40 3.57 -10.82
CA PRO A 73 12.49 2.68 -11.19
C PRO A 73 12.30 1.28 -10.59
N PHE A 74 12.72 0.25 -11.32
CA PHE A 74 12.54 -1.15 -10.90
C PHE A 74 12.94 -1.45 -9.44
N PRO A 75 14.12 -1.00 -8.93
CA PRO A 75 14.49 -1.26 -7.53
C PRO A 75 13.53 -0.63 -6.52
N GLN A 76 12.95 0.53 -6.84
CA GLN A 76 11.97 1.21 -5.98
C GLN A 76 10.62 0.51 -6.02
N TYR A 77 10.21 0.07 -7.21
CA TYR A 77 9.01 -0.73 -7.39
C TYR A 77 9.09 -2.07 -6.64
N GLU A 78 10.23 -2.75 -6.69
CA GLU A 78 10.45 -3.99 -5.93
C GLU A 78 10.29 -3.75 -4.43
N ILE A 79 10.86 -2.66 -3.89
CA ILE A 79 10.69 -2.33 -2.47
C ILE A 79 9.23 -2.02 -2.13
N LEU A 80 8.50 -1.31 -3.00
CA LEU A 80 7.07 -1.04 -2.80
C LEU A 80 6.27 -2.36 -2.69
N VAL A 81 6.53 -3.31 -3.59
CA VAL A 81 5.87 -4.63 -3.55
C VAL A 81 6.22 -5.38 -2.27
N GLU A 82 7.50 -5.41 -1.87
CA GLU A 82 7.92 -6.08 -0.63
C GLU A 82 7.25 -5.50 0.61
N GLU A 83 7.12 -4.18 0.69
CA GLU A 83 6.49 -3.50 1.82
C GLU A 83 5.00 -3.84 1.92
N VAL A 84 4.29 -3.91 0.78
CA VAL A 84 2.87 -4.27 0.75
C VAL A 84 2.66 -5.73 1.12
N ILE A 85 3.49 -6.64 0.60
CA ILE A 85 3.43 -8.06 0.97
C ILE A 85 3.71 -8.23 2.47
N THR A 86 4.74 -7.55 2.98
CA THR A 86 5.09 -7.57 4.41
C THR A 86 3.93 -7.04 5.28
N TYR A 87 3.22 -6.01 4.83
CA TYR A 87 2.02 -5.51 5.51
C TYR A 87 0.94 -6.59 5.59
N ILE A 88 0.61 -7.23 4.47
CA ILE A 88 -0.42 -8.26 4.41
C ILE A 88 -0.03 -9.47 5.26
N GLU A 89 1.24 -9.90 5.26
CA GLU A 89 1.73 -10.98 6.12
C GLU A 89 1.53 -10.67 7.61
N ARG A 90 1.70 -9.41 8.00
CA ARG A 90 1.53 -8.92 9.38
C ARG A 90 0.07 -8.68 9.76
N LEU A 91 -0.88 -8.78 8.83
CA LEU A 91 -2.30 -8.67 9.18
C LEU A 91 -2.72 -9.82 10.13
N PRO A 92 -3.72 -9.58 11.00
CA PRO A 92 -4.28 -10.63 11.84
C PRO A 92 -4.84 -11.77 10.98
N GLU A 93 -4.74 -13.01 11.48
CA GLU A 93 -5.16 -14.21 10.75
C GLU A 93 -6.62 -14.16 10.29
N ASP A 94 -7.51 -13.53 11.06
CA ASP A 94 -8.93 -13.38 10.70
C ASP A 94 -9.10 -12.57 9.41
N ARG A 95 -8.33 -11.50 9.24
CA ARG A 95 -8.34 -10.67 8.02
C ARG A 95 -7.68 -11.39 6.86
N LYS A 96 -6.57 -12.09 7.09
CA LYS A 96 -5.92 -12.92 6.06
C LYS A 96 -6.86 -14.00 5.54
N LYS A 97 -7.64 -14.65 6.40
CA LYS A 97 -8.65 -15.64 6.00
C LYS A 97 -9.82 -15.02 5.25
N ALA A 98 -10.28 -13.84 5.66
CA ALA A 98 -11.39 -13.14 4.98
C ALA A 98 -11.08 -12.79 3.52
N HIS A 99 -9.80 -12.52 3.21
CA HIS A 99 -9.32 -12.17 1.87
C HIS A 99 -8.50 -13.29 1.20
N GLU A 100 -8.56 -14.51 1.73
CA GLU A 100 -7.87 -15.69 1.18
C GLU A 100 -6.34 -15.52 0.98
N PHE A 101 -5.70 -14.68 1.81
CA PHE A 101 -4.25 -14.45 1.83
C PHE A 101 -3.51 -15.60 2.52
N SER A 102 -3.45 -16.75 1.84
CA SER A 102 -2.53 -17.84 2.19
C SER A 102 -1.09 -17.49 1.81
N GLU A 103 -0.10 -18.18 2.39
CA GLU A 103 1.32 -18.00 2.02
C GLU A 103 1.55 -18.24 0.52
N GLU A 104 0.84 -19.22 -0.05
CA GLU A 104 0.88 -19.52 -1.49
C GLU A 104 0.27 -18.38 -2.32
N ALA A 105 -0.86 -17.82 -1.88
CA ALA A 105 -1.51 -16.68 -2.55
C ALA A 105 -0.63 -15.42 -2.51
N LEU A 106 0.04 -15.15 -1.38
CA LEU A 106 0.95 -14.01 -1.24
C LEU A 106 2.20 -14.17 -2.09
N SER A 107 2.77 -15.38 -2.13
CA SER A 107 3.90 -15.69 -3.02
C SER A 107 3.51 -15.53 -4.50
N ALA A 108 2.33 -16.04 -4.89
CA ALA A 108 1.81 -15.89 -6.24
C ALA A 108 1.51 -14.41 -6.58
N LEU A 109 0.97 -13.63 -5.65
CA LEU A 109 0.71 -12.20 -5.80
C LEU A 109 2.02 -11.42 -6.00
N LYS A 110 3.01 -11.63 -5.13
CA LYS A 110 4.34 -11.03 -5.26
C LYS A 110 4.95 -11.37 -6.61
N LYS A 111 4.90 -12.64 -7.00
CA LYS A 111 5.40 -13.10 -8.29
C LYS A 111 4.66 -12.42 -9.44
N LYS A 112 3.32 -12.31 -9.39
CA LYS A 112 2.52 -11.61 -10.40
C LYS A 112 2.89 -10.14 -10.51
N LEU A 113 2.98 -9.42 -9.39
CA LEU A 113 3.35 -8.00 -9.35
C LEU A 113 4.75 -7.74 -9.91
N LEU A 114 5.68 -8.68 -9.72
CA LEU A 114 7.03 -8.62 -10.28
C LEU A 114 7.11 -9.21 -11.71
N GLU A 115 6.26 -10.16 -12.11
CA GLU A 115 6.30 -10.81 -13.43
C GLU A 115 5.78 -9.89 -14.56
N PHE A 116 5.02 -8.84 -14.26
CA PHE A 116 4.59 -7.84 -15.25
C PHE A 116 5.74 -7.00 -15.86
N LEU A 117 7.00 -7.32 -15.55
CA LEU A 117 8.23 -6.69 -16.06
C LEU A 117 8.58 -6.97 -17.53
N TRP A 118 7.80 -7.75 -18.28
CA TRP A 118 8.16 -8.19 -19.64
C TRP A 118 7.09 -7.93 -20.70
#